data_AF-A0A3R6P799-F1
#
_entry.id   AF-A0A3R6P799-F1
#
_cell.length_a   1.000
_cell.length_b   1.000
_cell.length_c   1.000
_cell.angle_alpha   90.00
_cell.angle_beta   90.00
_cell.angle_gamma   90.00
#
_symmetry.space_group_name_H-M   'P 1'
#
loop_
_entity.id
_entity.type
_entity.pdbx_description
1 polymer ?
#
loop_
_entity_poly.entity_id
_entity_poly.type
_entity_poly.pdbx_seq_one_letter_code
_entity_poly.pdbx_strand_id
1 'polypeptide(L)'
;MNDNTALTLRTLKDKDGNYLWRQSDDTIHSRPVVISPYMPDIAAGSIPVAFGDLSYFWILERQPLSVKILTELYSRENLTGYAAYERINGRLIRPEAVQLLSIK
;
A
#
# COMPACT_ATOMS: atom_id res chain seq x y z
N MET A 1 2.68 -3.73 4.48
CA MET A 1 3.24 -4.93 3.83
C MET A 1 2.15 -5.55 2.94
N ASN A 2 2.46 -6.51 2.08
CA ASN A 2 1.44 -7.21 1.28
C ASN A 2 1.06 -8.59 1.89
N ASP A 3 0.09 -9.27 1.29
CA ASP A 3 -0.45 -10.55 1.77
C ASP A 3 0.60 -11.66 1.83
N ASN A 4 1.44 -11.79 0.80
CA ASN A 4 2.49 -12.81 0.73
C ASN A 4 3.55 -12.61 1.83
N THR A 5 3.93 -11.35 2.07
CA THR A 5 4.83 -10.97 3.16
C THR A 5 4.20 -11.30 4.51
N ALA A 6 2.93 -10.95 4.71
CA ALA A 6 2.22 -11.25 5.95
C ALA A 6 2.09 -12.77 6.19
N LEU A 7 1.80 -13.56 5.15
CA LEU A 7 1.77 -15.02 5.23
C LEU A 7 3.14 -15.57 5.66
N THR A 8 4.22 -15.07 5.07
CA THR A 8 5.58 -15.46 5.42
C THR A 8 5.90 -15.14 6.88
N LEU A 9 5.51 -13.95 7.37
CA LEU A 9 5.71 -13.58 8.78
C LEU A 9 4.86 -14.45 9.73
N ARG A 10 3.64 -14.82 9.32
CA ARG A 10 2.76 -15.71 10.11
C ARG A 10 3.26 -17.15 10.18
N THR A 11 4.12 -17.60 9.26
CA THR A 11 4.70 -18.94 9.31
C THR A 11 5.99 -19.02 10.13
N LEU A 12 6.54 -17.88 10.56
CA LEU A 12 7.74 -17.84 11.40
C LEU A 12 7.48 -18.45 12.78
N LYS A 13 8.41 -19.30 13.22
CA LYS A 13 8.35 -20.01 14.49
C LYS A 13 9.62 -19.77 15.32
N ASP A 14 9.49 -19.87 16.64
CA ASP A 14 10.62 -19.96 17.55
C ASP A 14 11.29 -21.35 17.50
N LYS A 15 12.33 -21.54 18.32
CA LYS A 15 13.05 -22.82 18.42
C LYS A 15 12.20 -23.97 18.98
N ASP A 16 11.14 -23.64 19.72
CA ASP A 16 10.23 -24.59 20.36
C ASP A 16 9.01 -24.90 19.47
N GLY A 17 8.93 -24.29 18.28
CA GLY A 17 7.88 -24.52 17.28
C GLY A 17 6.65 -23.62 17.42
N ASN A 18 6.66 -22.64 18.32
CA ASN A 18 5.54 -21.70 18.49
C ASN A 18 5.60 -20.59 17.44
N TYR A 19 4.44 -20.18 16.93
CA TYR A 19 4.34 -19.06 16.00
C TYR A 19 4.67 -17.74 16.69
N LEU A 20 5.55 -16.95 16.05
CA LEU A 20 5.94 -15.62 16.54
C LEU A 20 4.79 -14.61 16.39
N TRP A 21 4.00 -14.74 15.32
CA TRP A 21 2.81 -13.94 15.09
C TRP A 21 1.58 -14.86 15.07
N ARG A 22 0.74 -14.74 16.11
CA ARG A 22 -0.44 -15.59 16.29
C ARG A 22 -1.63 -15.04 15.52
N GLN A 23 -2.51 -15.93 15.09
CA GLN A 23 -3.70 -15.58 14.29
C GLN A 23 -4.74 -14.77 15.06
N SER A 24 -4.73 -14.83 16.40
CA SER A 24 -5.59 -14.00 17.26
C SER A 24 -5.16 -12.54 17.33
N ASP A 25 -3.91 -12.26 16.95
CA ASP A 25 -3.30 -10.94 17.14
C ASP A 25 -3.18 -10.25 15.78
N ASP A 26 -3.89 -9.14 15.60
CA ASP A 26 -3.74 -8.27 14.43
C ASP A 26 -2.60 -7.26 14.58
N THR A 27 -1.72 -7.48 15.57
CA THR A 27 -0.61 -6.58 15.90
C THR A 27 0.72 -7.31 15.91
N ILE A 28 1.77 -6.58 15.52
CA ILE A 28 3.16 -7.00 15.69
C ILE A 28 3.81 -5.96 16.60
N HIS A 29 4.41 -6.38 17.71
CA HIS A 29 4.96 -5.49 18.73
C HIS A 29 3.98 -4.40 19.19
N SER A 30 2.71 -4.77 19.40
CA SER A 30 1.62 -3.86 19.79
C SER A 30 1.33 -2.74 18.79
N ARG A 31 1.75 -2.91 17.53
CA ARG A 31 1.44 -1.99 16.43
C ARG A 31 0.52 -2.68 15.43
N PRO A 32 -0.52 -1.98 14.94
CA PRO A 32 -1.43 -2.55 13.95
C PRO A 32 -0.69 -2.79 12.64
N VAL A 33 -1.06 -3.87 11.96
CA VAL A 33 -0.53 -4.21 10.64
C VAL A 33 -1.52 -3.75 9.57
N VAL A 34 -1.04 -2.98 8.60
CA VAL A 34 -1.81 -2.62 7.40
C VAL A 34 -1.31 -3.42 6.21
N ILE A 35 -2.24 -4.11 5.56
CA ILE A 35 -2.02 -4.88 4.36
C ILE A 35 -2.38 -4.04 3.14
N SER A 36 -1.46 -3.95 2.19
CA SER A 36 -1.64 -3.25 0.92
C SER A 36 -1.08 -4.11 -0.20
N PRO A 37 -1.86 -4.40 -1.26
CA PRO A 37 -1.38 -5.16 -2.41
C PRO A 37 -0.32 -4.41 -3.23
N TYR A 38 -0.17 -3.09 -3.00
CA TYR A 38 0.81 -2.25 -3.68
C TYR A 38 2.20 -2.28 -3.03
N MET A 39 2.35 -2.91 -1.87
CA MET A 39 3.68 -3.18 -1.29
C MET A 39 4.34 -4.33 -2.06
N PRO A 40 5.65 -4.26 -2.35
CA PRO A 40 6.33 -5.31 -3.10
C PRO A 40 6.44 -6.60 -2.27
N ASP A 41 6.54 -7.73 -2.97
CA ASP A 41 6.86 -9.02 -2.38
C ASP A 41 8.30 -9.05 -1.82
N ILE A 42 8.57 -10.03 -0.96
CA ILE A 42 9.90 -10.32 -0.45
C ILE A 42 10.78 -10.81 -1.61
N ALA A 43 11.77 -10.00 -2.00
CA ALA A 43 12.76 -10.31 -3.03
C ALA A 43 14.06 -9.55 -2.73
N ALA A 44 15.19 -10.00 -3.25
CA ALA A 44 16.48 -9.31 -3.06
C ALA A 44 16.39 -7.87 -3.58
N GLY A 45 16.79 -6.90 -2.75
CA GLY A 45 16.72 -5.47 -3.04
C GLY A 45 15.31 -4.84 -2.92
N SER A 46 14.28 -5.62 -2.55
CA SER A 46 12.93 -5.08 -2.34
C SER A 46 12.72 -4.55 -0.92
N ILE A 47 11.68 -3.72 -0.76
CA ILE A 47 11.27 -3.13 0.51
C ILE A 47 9.84 -3.60 0.85
N PRO A 48 9.66 -4.84 1.33
CA PRO A 48 8.34 -5.44 1.54
C PRO A 48 7.61 -4.88 2.77
N VAL A 49 8.34 -4.29 3.73
CA VAL A 49 7.79 -3.77 4.98
C VAL A 49 8.23 -2.32 5.19
N ALA A 50 7.24 -1.46 5.42
CA ALA A 50 7.42 -0.12 5.96
C ALA A 50 6.85 -0.07 7.37
N PHE A 51 7.55 0.56 8.29
CA PHE A 51 7.17 0.67 9.69
C PHE A 51 7.36 2.11 10.18
N GLY A 52 6.33 2.69 10.80
CA GLY A 52 6.42 4.05 11.31
C GLY A 52 5.06 4.72 11.46
N ASP A 53 5.11 6.02 11.72
CA ASP A 53 3.92 6.85 11.84
C ASP A 53 3.60 7.51 10.48
N LEU A 54 2.65 6.92 9.76
CA LEU A 54 2.18 7.42 8.48
C LEU A 54 1.28 8.66 8.60
N SER A 55 0.92 9.13 9.80
CA SER A 55 0.20 10.39 9.97
C SER A 55 1.01 11.61 9.47
N TYR A 56 2.34 11.48 9.39
CA TYR A 56 3.23 12.46 8.78
C TYR A 56 3.31 12.36 7.24
N PHE A 57 2.63 11.39 6.62
CA PHE A 57 2.49 11.32 5.17
C PHE A 57 1.27 12.12 4.74
N TRP A 58 1.50 13.25 4.10
CA TRP A 58 0.43 14.13 3.66
C TRP A 58 0.04 13.80 2.24
N ILE A 59 -1.26 13.55 2.06
CA ILE A 59 -1.90 13.41 0.76
C ILE A 59 -2.66 14.70 0.51
N LEU A 60 -2.36 15.35 -0.61
CA LEU A 60 -3.04 16.56 -1.06
C LEU A 60 -3.79 16.27 -2.35
N GLU A 61 -5.10 16.29 -2.27
CA GLU A 61 -5.99 16.27 -3.42
C GLU A 61 -6.04 17.68 -4.02
N ARG A 62 -5.52 17.84 -5.25
CA ARG A 62 -5.48 19.12 -5.97
C ARG A 62 -6.70 19.30 -6.87
N GLN A 63 -7.18 18.19 -7.42
CA GLN A 63 -8.38 18.16 -8.25
C GLN A 63 -9.03 16.80 -8.01
N PRO A 64 -10.28 16.78 -7.53
CA PRO A 64 -10.99 15.52 -7.29
C PRO A 64 -11.27 14.79 -8.59
N LEU A 65 -11.58 13.50 -8.49
CA LEU A 65 -11.97 12.68 -9.61
C LEU A 65 -13.15 13.32 -10.36
N SER A 66 -12.87 13.77 -11.58
CA SER A 66 -13.88 14.33 -12.49
C SER A 66 -14.02 13.42 -13.69
N VAL A 67 -15.26 13.01 -13.97
CA VAL A 67 -15.60 12.18 -15.12
C VAL A 67 -16.36 13.01 -16.15
N LYS A 68 -15.92 12.96 -17.40
CA LYS A 68 -16.55 13.63 -18.53
C LYS A 68 -16.95 12.60 -19.59
N ILE A 69 -18.16 12.74 -20.10
CA ILE A 69 -18.66 11.95 -21.23
C ILE A 69 -18.15 12.60 -22.53
N LEU A 70 -17.56 11.80 -23.39
CA LEU A 70 -17.06 12.17 -24.72
C LEU A 70 -18.03 11.65 -25.78
N THR A 71 -19.10 12.39 -26.02
CA THR A 71 -20.13 12.01 -27.00
C THR A 71 -19.71 12.31 -28.44
N GLU A 72 -19.03 13.44 -28.68
CA GLU A 72 -18.68 13.88 -30.04
C GLU A 72 -17.56 13.05 -30.66
N LEU A 73 -16.51 12.73 -29.87
CA LEU A 73 -15.29 12.08 -30.36
C LEU A 73 -15.54 10.68 -30.95
N TYR A 74 -16.58 9.99 -30.47
CA TYR A 74 -16.91 8.60 -30.83
C TYR A 74 -18.29 8.45 -31.48
N SER A 75 -18.88 9.57 -31.90
CA SER A 75 -20.21 9.60 -32.49
C SER A 75 -20.30 8.82 -33.81
N ARG A 76 -19.23 8.78 -34.61
CA ARG A 76 -19.18 8.09 -35.90
C ARG A 76 -19.25 6.57 -35.76
N GLU A 77 -18.75 6.02 -34.67
CA GLU A 77 -18.80 4.59 -34.37
C GLU A 77 -20.01 4.20 -33.48
N ASN A 78 -20.91 5.14 -33.16
CA ASN A 78 -21.99 4.96 -32.17
C ASN A 78 -21.50 4.49 -30.79
N LEU A 79 -20.33 4.98 -30.36
CA LEU A 79 -19.75 4.67 -29.06
C LEU A 79 -19.81 5.89 -28.12
N THR A 80 -19.73 5.63 -26.82
CA THR A 80 -19.63 6.67 -25.78
C THR A 80 -18.29 6.55 -25.07
N GLY A 81 -17.48 7.59 -25.14
CA GLY A 81 -16.23 7.66 -24.37
C GLY A 81 -16.45 8.22 -22.97
N TYR A 82 -15.64 7.78 -22.02
CA TYR A 82 -15.56 8.37 -20.68
C TYR A 82 -14.11 8.74 -20.40
N ALA A 83 -13.88 10.01 -20.09
CA ALA A 83 -12.58 10.49 -19.64
C ALA A 83 -12.66 10.83 -18.16
N ALA A 84 -11.82 10.21 -17.34
CA ALA A 84 -11.68 10.51 -15.93
C ALA A 84 -10.31 11.14 -15.68
N TYR A 85 -10.29 12.20 -14.86
CA TYR A 85 -9.06 12.86 -14.47
C TYR A 85 -9.10 13.22 -12.99
N GLU A 86 -7.99 12.98 -12.31
CA GLU A 86 -7.78 13.24 -10.90
C GLU A 86 -6.33 13.72 -10.70
N ARG A 87 -6.12 14.62 -9.74
CA ARG A 87 -4.78 15.07 -9.37
C ARG A 87 -4.59 14.95 -7.87
N ILE A 88 -3.81 13.97 -7.47
CA ILE A 88 -3.36 13.79 -6.09
C ILE A 88 -1.84 13.99 -6.05
N ASN A 89 -1.35 14.56 -4.95
CA ASN A 89 0.06 14.60 -4.62
C ASN A 89 0.27 14.02 -3.22
N GLY A 90 1.47 13.52 -2.93
CA GLY A 90 1.80 12.92 -1.66
C GLY A 90 3.22 13.26 -1.24
N ARG A 91 3.43 13.57 0.05
CA ARG A 91 4.78 13.79 0.59
C ARG A 91 4.86 13.36 2.05
N LEU A 92 5.93 12.64 2.37
CA LEU A 92 6.33 12.39 3.75
C LEU A 92 6.98 13.66 4.33
N ILE A 93 6.33 14.27 5.32
CA ILE A 93 6.79 15.51 5.94
C ILE A 93 7.99 15.28 6.87
N ARG A 94 7.98 14.16 7.60
CA ARG A 94 9.06 13.73 8.49
C ARG A 94 9.63 12.39 8.02
N PRO A 95 10.73 12.40 7.24
CA PRO A 95 11.34 11.17 6.73
C PRO A 95 11.72 10.19 7.84
N GLU A 96 12.17 10.69 9.00
CA GLU A 96 12.57 9.91 10.15
C GLU A 96 11.41 9.13 10.82
N ALA A 97 10.16 9.55 10.58
CA ALA A 97 8.98 8.91 11.15
C ALA A 97 8.68 7.53 10.54
N VAL A 98 9.28 7.21 9.39
CA VAL A 98 9.07 5.93 8.69
C VAL A 98 10.42 5.27 8.41
N GLN A 99 10.53 4.01 8.80
CA GLN A 99 11.65 3.14 8.53
C GLN A 99 11.25 2.06 7.54
N LEU A 100 12.18 1.71 6.66
CA LEU A 100 11.98 0.76 5.57
C LEU A 100 12.85 -0.47 5.80
N LEU A 101 12.24 -1.65 5.77
CA LEU A 101 12.97 -2.92 5.84
C LEU A 101 13.35 -3.35 4.43
N SER A 102 14.63 -3.23 4.09
CA SER A 102 15.18 -3.73 2.82
C SER A 102 15.64 -5.17 2.99
N ILE A 103 15.28 -6.02 2.04
CA ILE A 103 15.84 -7.36 1.90
C ILE A 103 17.15 -7.25 1.13
N LYS A 104 18.22 -7.83 1.66
CA LYS A 104 19.52 -7.92 1.00
C LYS A 104 19.62 -9.21 0.19
#